data_AF-A0A5C7YZS7-F1
#
_entry.id   AF-A0A5C7YZS7-F1
#
_cell.length_a   1.000
_cell.length_b   1.000
_cell.length_c   1.000
_cell.angle_alpha   90.00
_cell.angle_beta   90.00
_cell.angle_gamma   90.00
#
_symmetry.space_group_name_H-M   'P 1'
#
loop_
_entity.id
_entity.type
_entity.pdbx_description
1 polymer ?
#
loop_
_entity_poly.entity_id
_entity_poly.type
_entity_poly.pdbx_seq_one_letter_code
_entity_poly.pdbx_strand_id
1 'polypeptide(L)'
;MIKKVLLAISILILPVILCLLIYNQINQIKKSKNDFNLNIGKIENFGTTSKLHKGSYKSPQTDNEVFYVKLENNDTVYSYFSRSTEKYSNLKSNLKIGESVKIFNEGYDEKQNTVDIIELEKEKEILISKSEFNRKAYILLTLFLIFLILYIYIPYKFLYLKSKKQFR
;
A
#
# COMPACT_ATOMS: atom_id res chain seq x y z
N MET A 1 -24.81 -38.24 0.54
CA MET A 1 -23.44 -38.00 0.03
C MET A 1 -23.17 -36.54 -0.30
N ILE A 2 -24.03 -35.90 -1.11
CA ILE A 2 -23.89 -34.50 -1.56
C ILE A 2 -23.65 -33.50 -0.42
N LYS A 3 -24.39 -33.59 0.70
CA LYS A 3 -24.21 -32.69 1.87
C LYS A 3 -22.80 -32.74 2.47
N LYS A 4 -22.16 -33.91 2.53
CA LYS A 4 -20.79 -34.07 3.08
C LYS A 4 -19.74 -33.48 2.13
N VAL A 5 -19.96 -33.65 0.83
CA VAL A 5 -19.10 -33.07 -0.23
C VAL A 5 -19.20 -31.54 -0.21
N LEU A 6 -20.40 -30.97 -0.13
CA LEU A 6 -20.61 -29.52 0.00
C LEU A 6 -19.92 -28.94 1.24
N LEU A 7 -20.00 -29.64 2.36
CA LEU A 7 -19.37 -29.21 3.60
C LEU A 7 -17.83 -29.27 3.52
N ALA A 8 -17.26 -30.33 2.92
CA ALA A 8 -15.82 -30.42 2.69
C ALA A 8 -15.33 -29.31 1.74
N ILE A 9 -16.08 -29.01 0.68
CA ILE A 9 -15.77 -27.92 -0.26
C ILE A 9 -15.81 -26.57 0.47
N SER A 10 -16.81 -26.31 1.32
CA SER A 10 -16.91 -25.04 2.07
C SER A 10 -15.73 -24.79 3.01
N ILE A 11 -15.10 -25.86 3.52
CA ILE A 11 -13.89 -25.78 4.36
C ILE A 11 -12.66 -25.45 3.50
N LEU A 12 -12.58 -25.99 2.29
CA LEU A 12 -11.41 -25.77 1.41
C LEU A 12 -11.44 -24.43 0.67
N ILE A 13 -12.60 -23.81 0.47
CA ILE A 13 -12.72 -22.55 -0.28
C ILE A 13 -11.99 -21.40 0.42
N LEU A 14 -12.16 -21.23 1.73
CA LEU A 14 -11.58 -20.11 2.46
C LEU A 14 -10.03 -20.06 2.41
N PRO A 15 -9.29 -21.16 2.68
CA PRO A 15 -7.84 -21.14 2.57
C PRO A 15 -7.35 -20.87 1.15
N VAL A 16 -8.06 -21.35 0.11
CA VAL A 16 -7.73 -21.02 -1.29
C VAL A 16 -7.86 -19.52 -1.55
N ILE A 17 -8.95 -18.89 -1.08
CA ILE A 17 -9.15 -17.43 -1.20
C ILE A 17 -8.03 -16.68 -0.47
N LEU A 18 -7.70 -17.08 0.76
CA LEU A 18 -6.63 -16.44 1.55
C LEU A 18 -5.26 -16.57 0.85
N CYS A 19 -4.95 -17.73 0.28
CA CYS A 19 -3.73 -17.93 -0.51
C CYS A 19 -3.67 -17.00 -1.73
N LEU A 20 -4.78 -16.82 -2.46
CA LEU A 20 -4.86 -15.89 -3.59
C LEU A 20 -4.66 -14.43 -3.15
N LEU A 21 -5.25 -14.03 -2.03
CA LEU A 21 -5.08 -12.69 -1.46
C LEU A 21 -3.62 -12.44 -1.04
N ILE A 22 -2.99 -13.41 -0.36
CA ILE A 22 -1.57 -13.39 0.01
C ILE A 22 -0.69 -13.25 -1.24
N TYR A 23 -0.93 -14.07 -2.26
CA TYR A 23 -0.20 -14.02 -3.52
C TYR A 23 -0.29 -12.64 -4.18
N ASN A 24 -1.48 -12.04 -4.22
CA ASN A 24 -1.67 -10.69 -4.76
C ASN A 24 -0.87 -9.63 -3.99
N GLN A 25 -0.88 -9.66 -2.65
CA GLN A 25 -0.10 -8.73 -1.84
C GLN A 25 1.41 -8.89 -2.07
N ILE A 26 1.91 -10.14 -2.19
CA ILE A 26 3.32 -10.42 -2.50
C ILE A 26 3.70 -9.81 -3.85
N ASN A 27 2.86 -9.98 -4.87
CA ASN A 27 3.13 -9.43 -6.20
C ASN A 27 3.20 -7.90 -6.18
N GLN A 28 2.33 -7.23 -5.43
CA GLN A 28 2.40 -5.78 -5.26
C GLN A 28 3.72 -5.34 -4.60
N ILE A 29 4.12 -6.02 -3.52
CA ILE A 29 5.36 -5.71 -2.79
C ILE A 29 6.60 -5.90 -3.69
N LYS A 30 6.61 -6.98 -4.48
CA LYS A 30 7.72 -7.39 -5.36
C LYS A 30 7.98 -6.45 -6.53
N LYS A 31 7.01 -5.63 -6.96
CA LYS A 31 7.21 -4.67 -8.05
C LYS A 31 8.51 -3.88 -7.83
N SER A 32 9.41 -3.85 -8.79
CA SER A 32 10.61 -3.02 -8.71
C SER A 32 10.24 -1.54 -8.83
N LYS A 33 11.14 -0.63 -8.44
CA LYS A 33 10.96 0.80 -8.74
C LYS A 33 10.84 1.07 -10.24
N ASN A 34 11.44 0.22 -11.07
CA ASN A 34 11.40 0.28 -12.52
C ASN A 34 10.04 -0.13 -13.11
N ASP A 35 9.14 -0.71 -12.31
CA ASP A 35 7.78 -1.04 -12.74
C ASP A 35 6.83 0.17 -12.65
N PHE A 36 7.35 1.33 -12.25
CA PHE A 36 6.62 2.58 -12.08
C PHE A 36 7.11 3.65 -13.06
N ASN A 37 6.27 4.65 -13.30
CA ASN A 37 6.61 5.78 -14.16
C ASN A 37 7.69 6.62 -13.48
N LEU A 38 8.73 6.96 -14.23
CA LEU A 38 9.85 7.78 -13.77
C LEU A 38 9.77 9.17 -14.39
N ASN A 39 9.62 10.18 -13.54
CA ASN A 39 9.65 11.58 -13.94
C ASN A 39 10.87 12.25 -13.31
N ILE A 40 11.73 12.83 -14.15
CA ILE A 40 12.96 13.51 -13.73
C ILE A 40 12.83 14.98 -14.11
N GLY A 41 13.16 15.88 -13.18
CA GLY A 41 13.14 17.30 -13.46
C GLY A 41 13.61 18.13 -12.29
N LYS A 42 13.67 19.44 -12.52
CA LYS A 42 13.94 20.42 -11.47
C LYS A 42 12.66 20.77 -10.74
N ILE A 43 12.76 21.00 -9.44
CA ILE A 43 11.60 21.42 -8.63
C ILE A 43 11.22 22.86 -8.98
N GLU A 44 9.99 23.06 -9.47
CA GLU A 44 9.39 24.38 -9.65
C GLU A 44 8.83 24.89 -8.32
N ASN A 45 8.09 24.04 -7.61
CA ASN A 45 7.44 24.39 -6.35
C ASN A 45 7.20 23.13 -5.50
N PHE A 46 7.15 23.28 -4.18
CA PHE A 46 6.80 22.22 -3.25
C PHE A 46 6.17 22.80 -1.98
N GLY A 47 5.40 22.00 -1.26
CA GLY A 47 4.73 22.47 -0.04
C GLY A 47 3.74 21.47 0.50
N THR A 48 2.71 21.97 1.18
CA THR A 48 1.53 21.17 1.53
C THR A 48 0.32 21.66 0.76
N THR A 49 -0.57 20.75 0.40
CA THR A 49 -1.82 21.04 -0.32
C THR A 49 -2.89 20.02 0.05
N SER A 50 -4.13 20.28 -0.34
CA SER A 50 -5.26 19.38 -0.18
C SER A 50 -5.33 18.36 -1.31
N LYS A 51 -5.27 17.07 -0.96
CA LYS A 51 -5.53 15.98 -1.89
C LYS A 51 -7.01 15.64 -1.85
N LEU A 52 -7.68 15.90 -2.97
CA LEU A 52 -9.09 15.62 -3.15
C LEU A 52 -9.27 14.27 -3.81
N HIS A 53 -9.99 13.38 -3.12
CA HIS A 53 -10.47 12.15 -3.72
C HIS A 53 -11.93 12.34 -4.14
N LYS A 54 -12.22 12.27 -5.44
CA LYS A 54 -13.58 12.27 -5.97
C LYS A 54 -14.31 11.07 -5.38
N GLY A 55 -15.30 11.37 -4.55
CA GLY A 55 -16.15 10.36 -3.95
C GLY A 55 -16.99 9.63 -4.99
N SER A 56 -17.56 8.50 -4.58
CA SER A 56 -18.68 7.86 -5.27
C SER A 56 -19.87 7.82 -4.32
N TYR A 57 -21.04 7.34 -4.78
CA TYR A 57 -22.22 7.18 -3.93
C TYR A 57 -21.95 6.37 -2.63
N LYS A 58 -20.87 5.55 -2.61
CA LYS A 58 -20.48 4.72 -1.45
C LYS A 58 -19.32 5.28 -0.62
N SER A 59 -18.64 6.35 -1.05
CA SER A 59 -17.53 6.94 -0.31
C SER A 59 -17.53 8.45 -0.50
N PRO A 60 -17.80 9.25 0.54
CA PRO A 60 -17.86 10.71 0.42
C PRO A 60 -16.50 11.28 -0.01
N GLN A 61 -16.53 12.49 -0.57
CA GLN A 61 -15.32 13.23 -0.91
C GLN A 61 -14.49 13.40 0.36
N THR A 62 -13.24 12.94 0.30
CA THR A 62 -12.28 13.10 1.40
C THR A 62 -11.20 14.09 0.98
N ASP A 63 -10.90 15.03 1.88
CA ASP A 63 -9.73 15.89 1.79
C ASP A 63 -8.68 15.43 2.81
N ASN A 64 -7.43 15.34 2.37
CA ASN A 64 -6.28 15.09 3.24
C ASN A 64 -5.16 16.06 2.88
N GLU A 65 -4.52 16.64 3.90
CA GLU A 65 -3.30 17.41 3.71
C GLU A 65 -2.15 16.48 3.29
N VAL A 66 -1.55 16.78 2.14
CA VAL A 66 -0.43 16.05 1.55
C VAL A 66 0.74 16.98 1.30
N PHE A 67 1.96 16.43 1.38
CA PHE A 67 3.12 17.07 0.81
C PHE A 67 3.02 17.01 -0.71
N TYR A 68 3.43 18.06 -1.43
CA TYR A 68 3.47 18.03 -2.89
C TYR A 68 4.77 18.55 -3.46
N VAL A 69 5.09 18.10 -4.68
CA VAL A 69 6.18 18.58 -5.52
C VAL A 69 5.65 18.79 -6.94
N LYS A 70 6.02 19.90 -7.56
CA LYS A 70 5.80 20.18 -8.98
C LYS A 70 7.15 20.38 -9.66
N LEU A 71 7.31 19.79 -10.84
CA LEU A 71 8.52 19.91 -11.64
C LEU A 71 8.38 21.02 -12.69
N GLU A 72 9.48 21.66 -13.06
CA GLU A 72 9.52 22.65 -14.14
C GLU A 72 9.03 22.03 -15.46
N ASN A 73 8.26 22.81 -16.23
CA ASN A 73 7.65 22.39 -17.50
C ASN A 73 6.77 21.13 -17.38
N ASN A 74 6.18 20.89 -16.20
CA ASN A 74 5.28 19.78 -15.95
C ASN A 74 4.05 20.25 -15.15
N ASP A 75 2.86 20.07 -15.71
CA ASP A 75 1.61 20.44 -15.05
C ASP A 75 1.18 19.47 -13.94
N THR A 76 1.88 18.34 -13.80
CA THR A 76 1.56 17.31 -12.81
C THR A 76 1.98 17.74 -11.41
N VAL A 77 1.03 17.71 -10.48
CA VAL A 77 1.28 17.85 -9.04
C VAL A 77 1.45 16.46 -8.44
N TYR A 78 2.66 16.14 -8.00
CA TYR A 78 2.96 14.88 -7.32
C TYR A 78 2.75 15.04 -5.82
N SER A 79 2.07 14.10 -5.18
CA SER A 79 1.73 14.17 -3.76
C SER A 79 2.23 12.98 -2.95
N TYR A 80 2.58 13.23 -1.70
CA TYR A 80 2.89 12.21 -0.71
C TYR A 80 2.10 12.46 0.57
N PHE A 81 1.36 11.44 1.00
CA PHE A 81 0.61 11.48 2.25
C PHE A 81 1.39 10.84 3.39
N SER A 82 1.51 11.57 4.51
CA SER A 82 2.00 11.04 5.78
C SER A 82 1.10 11.48 6.92
N ARG A 83 0.97 10.62 7.94
CA ARG A 83 0.33 10.99 9.22
C ARG A 83 1.27 11.77 10.15
N SER A 84 2.57 11.80 9.85
CA SER A 84 3.56 12.48 10.69
C SER A 84 3.87 13.87 10.12
N THR A 85 3.62 14.90 10.93
CA THR A 85 3.97 16.29 10.62
C THR A 85 5.48 16.48 10.50
N GLU A 86 6.26 15.75 11.31
CA GLU A 86 7.72 15.77 11.27
C GLU A 86 8.25 15.33 9.90
N LYS A 87 7.61 14.36 9.24
CA LYS A 87 8.01 13.96 7.88
C LYS A 87 7.85 15.08 6.87
N TYR A 88 6.77 15.85 6.96
CA TYR A 88 6.58 16.99 6.06
C TYR A 88 7.62 18.09 6.32
N SER A 89 7.96 18.34 7.59
CA SER A 89 9.04 19.27 7.94
C SER A 89 10.40 18.82 7.39
N ASN A 90 10.74 17.53 7.55
CA ASN A 90 11.99 16.98 7.03
C ASN A 90 12.07 17.04 5.50
N LEU A 91 10.97 16.77 4.80
CA LEU A 91 10.92 16.93 3.34
C LEU A 91 11.12 18.39 2.94
N LYS A 92 10.46 19.33 3.63
CA LYS A 92 10.60 20.77 3.36
C LYS A 92 12.02 21.29 3.63
N SER A 93 12.73 20.76 4.63
CA SER A 93 14.11 21.17 4.92
C SER A 93 15.14 20.59 3.95
N ASN A 94 14.85 19.42 3.37
CA ASN A 94 15.79 18.69 2.50
C ASN A 94 15.63 19.02 1.01
N LEU A 95 14.62 19.81 0.63
CA LEU A 95 14.35 20.17 -0.76
C LEU A 95 14.52 21.66 -1.00
N LYS A 96 15.00 22.02 -2.19
CA LYS A 96 15.04 23.41 -2.67
C LYS A 96 14.52 23.52 -4.09
N ILE A 97 13.93 24.68 -4.40
CA ILE A 97 13.50 25.02 -5.76
C ILE A 97 14.74 25.03 -6.69
N GLY A 98 14.58 24.50 -7.89
CA GLY A 98 15.64 24.34 -8.89
C GLY A 98 16.49 23.07 -8.74
N GLU A 99 16.36 22.32 -7.64
CA GLU A 99 17.07 21.04 -7.46
C GLU A 99 16.48 19.96 -8.36
N SER A 100 17.35 19.10 -8.92
CA SER A 100 16.93 17.97 -9.74
C SER A 100 16.53 16.79 -8.85
N VAL A 101 15.33 16.25 -9.10
CA VAL A 101 14.80 15.08 -8.39
C VAL A 101 14.29 14.04 -9.36
N LYS A 102 14.14 12.80 -8.86
CA LYS A 102 13.48 11.70 -9.55
C LYS A 102 12.24 11.30 -8.76
N ILE A 103 11.11 11.22 -9.45
CA ILE A 103 9.82 10.87 -8.86
C ILE A 103 9.32 9.60 -9.53
N PHE A 104 9.17 8.54 -8.75
CA PHE A 104 8.52 7.30 -9.17
C PHE A 104 7.04 7.32 -8.77
N ASN A 105 6.14 7.01 -9.70
CA ASN A 105 4.69 7.10 -9.48
C ASN A 105 3.89 6.06 -10.29
N GLU A 106 2.64 5.79 -9.88
CA GLU A 106 1.73 4.85 -10.57
C GLU A 106 1.03 5.48 -11.79
N GLY A 107 1.23 6.78 -12.04
CA GLY A 107 0.50 7.55 -13.06
C GLY A 107 -0.74 8.25 -12.51
N TYR A 108 -1.56 8.79 -13.41
CA TYR A 108 -2.75 9.56 -13.06
C TYR A 108 -3.92 8.66 -12.65
N ASP A 109 -4.57 8.99 -11.54
CA ASP A 109 -5.86 8.42 -11.13
C ASP A 109 -6.95 9.46 -11.36
N GLU A 110 -7.94 9.13 -12.19
CA GLU A 110 -9.07 10.02 -12.54
C GLU A 110 -9.88 10.50 -11.32
N LYS A 111 -9.75 9.78 -10.20
CA LYS A 111 -10.42 10.12 -8.93
C LYS A 111 -9.63 11.12 -8.10
N GLN A 112 -8.44 11.55 -8.52
CA GLN A 112 -7.55 12.35 -7.69
C GLN A 112 -7.04 13.58 -8.45
N ASN A 113 -6.81 14.67 -7.73
CA ASN A 113 -6.22 15.89 -8.31
C ASN A 113 -4.69 15.87 -8.34
N THR A 114 -4.06 14.85 -7.76
CA THR A 114 -2.61 14.70 -7.65
C THR A 114 -2.17 13.28 -8.00
N VAL A 115 -0.91 13.13 -8.38
CA VAL A 115 -0.28 11.84 -8.68
C VAL A 115 0.51 11.36 -7.46
N ASP A 116 0.27 10.14 -7.01
CA ASP A 116 0.95 9.63 -5.81
C ASP A 116 2.44 9.34 -6.04
N ILE A 117 3.27 9.89 -5.15
CA ILE A 117 4.70 9.60 -5.06
C ILE A 117 4.87 8.26 -4.35
N ILE A 118 5.53 7.33 -5.04
CA ILE A 118 5.96 6.05 -4.48
C ILE A 118 7.35 6.19 -3.90
N GLU A 119 8.24 6.85 -4.65
CA GLU A 119 9.62 7.10 -4.25
C GLU A 119 10.07 8.46 -4.79
N LEU A 120 10.75 9.22 -3.93
CA LEU A 120 11.36 10.51 -4.26
C LEU A 120 12.85 10.41 -3.98
N GLU A 121 13.66 10.49 -5.02
CA GLU A 121 15.11 10.54 -4.92
C GLU A 121 15.61 11.96 -5.22
N LYS A 122 16.54 12.44 -4.40
CA LYS A 122 17.35 13.62 -4.68
C LYS A 122 18.80 13.17 -4.76
N GLU A 123 19.41 13.31 -5.93
CA GLU A 123 20.77 12.82 -6.21
C GLU A 123 20.94 11.31 -5.92
N LYS A 124 21.47 10.95 -4.75
CA LYS A 124 21.66 9.58 -4.25
C LYS A 124 20.89 9.30 -2.95
N GLU A 125 20.16 10.28 -2.44
CA GLU A 125 19.37 10.17 -1.21
C GLU A 125 17.91 9.86 -1.54
N ILE A 126 17.33 8.90 -0.83
CA ILE A 126 15.91 8.56 -0.93
C ILE A 126 15.18 9.33 0.17
N LEU A 127 14.43 10.36 -0.22
CA LEU A 127 13.68 11.22 0.71
C LEU A 127 12.31 10.61 1.07
N ILE A 128 11.69 9.94 0.10
CA ILE A 128 10.47 9.14 0.30
C ILE A 128 10.78 7.77 -0.28
N SER A 129 10.65 6.71 0.51
CA SER A 129 11.00 5.36 0.06
C SER A 129 9.77 4.56 -0.35
N LYS A 130 9.91 3.72 -1.38
CA LYS A 130 8.88 2.73 -1.77
C LYS A 130 8.42 1.83 -0.61
N SER A 131 9.28 1.60 0.39
CA SER A 131 8.92 0.79 1.56
C SER A 131 7.70 1.34 2.30
N GLU A 132 7.52 2.67 2.29
CA GLU A 132 6.40 3.34 2.91
C GLU A 132 5.10 3.12 2.14
N PHE A 133 5.17 3.20 0.82
CA PHE A 133 4.07 2.85 -0.08
C PHE A 133 3.63 1.40 0.14
N ASN A 134 4.59 0.48 0.23
CA ASN A 134 4.35 -0.94 0.46
C ASN A 134 3.81 -1.27 1.85
N ARG A 135 3.86 -0.35 2.81
CA ARG A 135 3.47 -0.60 4.21
C ARG A 135 2.04 -1.14 4.33
N LYS A 136 1.10 -0.62 3.54
CA LYS A 136 -0.29 -1.10 3.53
C LYS A 136 -0.37 -2.57 3.09
N ALA A 137 0.32 -2.91 2.00
CA ALA A 137 0.37 -4.29 1.49
C ALA A 137 1.02 -5.25 2.49
N TYR A 138 2.07 -4.83 3.20
CA TYR A 138 2.67 -5.62 4.28
C TYR A 138 1.70 -5.88 5.44
N ILE A 139 0.94 -4.87 5.87
CA ILE A 139 -0.06 -5.03 6.95
C ILE A 139 -1.13 -6.04 6.53
N LEU A 140 -1.67 -5.90 5.31
CA LEU A 140 -2.66 -6.82 4.75
C LEU A 140 -2.12 -8.24 4.62
N LEU A 141 -0.90 -8.39 4.10
CA LEU A 141 -0.21 -9.68 4.00
C LEU A 141 -0.10 -10.37 5.36
N THR A 142 0.37 -9.66 6.38
CA THR A 142 0.49 -10.19 7.75
C THR A 142 -0.86 -10.62 8.31
N LEU A 143 -1.90 -9.82 8.10
CA LEU A 143 -3.26 -10.13 8.57
C LEU A 143 -3.84 -11.37 7.89
N PHE A 144 -3.67 -11.53 6.57
CA PHE A 144 -4.11 -12.73 5.86
C PHE A 144 -3.35 -13.98 6.30
N LEU A 145 -2.04 -13.86 6.57
CA LEU A 145 -1.24 -14.96 7.12
C LEU A 145 -1.73 -15.38 8.51
N ILE A 146 -2.02 -14.42 9.39
CA ILE A 146 -2.56 -14.71 10.73
C ILE A 146 -3.89 -15.46 10.60
N PHE A 147 -4.80 -15.00 9.74
CA PHE A 147 -6.07 -15.70 9.54
C PHE A 147 -5.90 -17.11 8.98
N LEU A 148 -4.98 -17.30 8.02
CA LEU A 148 -4.70 -18.63 7.48
C LEU A 148 -4.13 -19.57 8.55
N ILE A 149 -3.22 -19.09 9.40
CA ILE A 149 -2.65 -19.85 10.50
C ILE A 149 -3.73 -20.22 11.52
N LEU A 150 -4.56 -19.26 11.95
CA LEU A 150 -5.65 -19.51 12.90
C LEU A 150 -6.67 -20.49 12.34
N TYR A 151 -6.98 -20.39 11.05
CA TYR A 151 -7.89 -21.30 10.36
C TYR A 151 -7.45 -22.76 10.45
N ILE A 152 -6.14 -23.03 10.34
CA ILE A 152 -5.59 -24.39 10.45
C ILE A 152 -5.40 -24.79 11.91
N TYR A 153 -4.90 -23.87 12.75
CA TYR A 153 -4.53 -24.13 14.14
C TYR A 153 -5.74 -24.43 15.04
N ILE A 154 -6.83 -23.68 14.91
CA ILE A 154 -8.01 -23.84 15.79
C ILE A 154 -8.64 -25.25 15.63
N PRO A 155 -9.00 -25.71 14.41
CA PRO A 155 -9.51 -27.07 14.23
C PRO A 155 -8.52 -28.14 14.65
N TYR A 156 -7.22 -27.98 14.32
CA TYR A 156 -6.18 -28.90 14.77
C TYR A 156 -6.15 -29.02 16.31
N LYS A 157 -6.17 -27.90 17.02
CA LYS A 157 -6.19 -27.87 18.50
C LYS A 157 -7.45 -28.54 19.05
N PHE A 158 -8.63 -28.24 18.53
CA PHE A 158 -9.89 -28.78 19.06
C PHE A 158 -10.09 -30.27 18.75
N LEU A 159 -9.66 -30.75 17.58
CA LEU A 159 -9.83 -32.15 17.18
C LEU A 159 -8.73 -33.06 17.74
N TYR A 160 -7.47 -32.62 17.71
CA TYR A 160 -6.32 -33.47 18.05
C TYR A 160 -5.92 -33.40 19.53
N LEU A 161 -5.93 -32.21 20.14
CA LEU A 161 -5.52 -32.09 21.55
C LEU A 161 -6.64 -32.49 22.53
N LYS A 162 -7.91 -32.38 22.12
CA LYS A 162 -9.04 -32.85 22.94
C LYS A 162 -9.16 -34.38 22.94
N SER A 163 -8.93 -35.05 21.80
CA SER A 163 -8.96 -36.52 21.74
C SER A 163 -7.86 -37.13 22.61
N LYS A 164 -6.66 -36.54 22.63
CA LYS A 164 -5.55 -37.01 23.47
C LYS A 164 -5.80 -36.87 24.98
N LYS A 165 -6.71 -35.98 25.39
CA LYS A 165 -7.11 -35.77 26.79
C LYS A 165 -8.18 -36.77 27.28
N GLN A 166 -8.84 -37.49 26.38
CA GLN A 166 -9.79 -38.57 26.73
C GLN A 166 -9.12 -39.95 26.87
N PHE A 167 -7.89 -40.10 26.38
CA PHE A 167 -7.09 -41.33 26.48
C PHE A 167 -5.99 -41.28 27.56
N ARG A 168 -6.06 -40.30 28.47
CA ARG A 168 -5.29 -40.21 29.71
C ARG A 168 -6.27 -40.15 30.87
#